data_AF-A0A9D8Q2Q5-F1
#
_entry.id   AF-A0A9D8Q2Q5-F1
#
_cell.length_a   1.000
_cell.length_b   1.000
_cell.length_c   1.000
_cell.angle_alpha   90.00
_cell.angle_beta   90.00
_cell.angle_gamma   90.00
#
_symmetry.space_group_name_H-M   'P 1'
#
loop_
_entity.id
_entity.type
_entity.pdbx_description
1 polymer ?
#
loop_
_entity_poly.entity_id
_entity_poly.type
_entity_poly.pdbx_seq_one_letter_code
_entity_poly.pdbx_strand_id
1 'polypeptide(L)'
;VFASDMGIWAPDGATPARLRHNLGRDDLKLLFNINAEFAFPLDGRPIALRAKSAIFSSLADAVLVSGPITGRPAALSDLQAVREAVSEVPIFANTGVNIDNVRDVLSLADGVVIGTHFKVDGNTWNPVDPARAKRFMDVVNTLR
;
A
#
# COMPACT_ATOMS: atom_id res chain seq x y z
N VAL A 1 5.55 7.19 -13.28
CA VAL A 1 4.44 8.02 -13.81
C VAL A 1 3.25 7.10 -14.05
N PHE A 2 2.05 7.55 -13.69
CA PHE A 2 0.81 6.80 -13.90
C PHE A 2 -0.17 7.62 -14.75
N ALA A 3 -1.02 6.94 -15.50
CA ALA A 3 -2.15 7.53 -16.21
C ALA A 3 -3.46 7.14 -15.52
N SER A 4 -4.36 8.11 -15.38
CA SER A 4 -5.68 7.97 -14.75
C SER A 4 -6.67 8.89 -15.47
N ASP A 5 -7.97 8.65 -15.27
CA ASP A 5 -9.06 9.58 -15.61
C ASP A 5 -8.91 10.94 -14.90
N MET A 6 -8.13 10.99 -13.80
CA MET A 6 -7.74 12.21 -13.09
C MET A 6 -6.51 12.91 -13.70
N GLY A 7 -5.96 12.41 -14.81
CA GLY A 7 -4.77 12.95 -15.47
C GLY A 7 -3.49 12.18 -15.17
N ILE A 8 -2.34 12.82 -15.43
CA ILE A 8 -1.01 12.21 -15.22
C ILE A 8 -0.61 12.36 -13.76
N TRP A 9 -0.25 11.23 -13.13
CA TRP A 9 0.35 11.23 -11.80
C TRP A 9 1.86 11.11 -11.95
N ALA A 10 2.58 12.16 -11.54
CA ALA A 10 4.03 12.23 -11.57
C ALA A 10 4.58 12.13 -10.14
N PRO A 11 5.03 10.94 -9.68
CA PRO A 11 5.59 10.78 -8.35
C PRO A 11 6.83 11.66 -8.14
N ASP A 12 6.89 12.33 -6.98
CA ASP A 12 8.02 13.15 -6.53
C ASP A 12 8.44 12.73 -5.13
N GLY A 13 9.50 11.92 -5.03
CA GLY A 13 10.08 11.53 -3.75
C GLY A 13 10.96 12.61 -3.12
N ALA A 14 11.46 13.56 -3.91
CA ALA A 14 12.45 14.53 -3.45
C ALA A 14 11.81 15.65 -2.61
N THR A 15 10.62 16.12 -3.00
CA THR A 15 9.88 17.13 -2.23
C THR A 15 9.56 16.68 -0.80
N PRO A 16 8.91 15.51 -0.56
CA PRO A 16 8.65 15.06 0.82
C PRO A 16 9.94 14.76 1.59
N ALA A 17 10.99 14.22 0.95
CA ALA A 17 12.27 13.98 1.61
C ALA A 17 12.95 15.29 2.08
N ARG A 18 12.97 16.33 1.23
CA ARG A 18 13.47 17.65 1.63
C ARG A 18 12.63 18.27 2.74
N LEU A 19 11.31 18.18 2.64
CA LEU A 19 10.41 18.71 3.67
C LEU A 19 10.68 18.04 5.02
N ARG A 20 10.82 16.70 5.04
CA ARG A 20 11.18 15.93 6.23
C ARG A 20 12.45 16.46 6.90
N HIS A 21 13.51 16.60 6.11
CA HIS A 21 14.81 17.08 6.59
C HIS A 21 14.74 18.53 7.11
N ASN A 22 14.11 19.42 6.33
CA ASN A 22 14.02 20.84 6.67
C ASN A 22 13.21 21.10 7.95
N LEU A 23 12.27 20.20 8.27
CA LEU A 23 11.50 20.25 9.52
C LEU A 23 12.22 19.56 10.69
N GLY A 24 13.40 18.96 10.48
CA GLY A 24 14.11 18.17 11.49
C GLY A 24 13.33 16.93 11.94
N ARG A 25 12.51 16.34 11.06
CA ARG A 25 11.60 15.23 11.37
C ARG A 25 12.06 13.93 10.73
N ASP A 26 13.29 13.50 10.98
CA ASP A 26 13.82 12.24 10.44
C ASP A 26 13.07 10.99 10.94
N ASP A 27 12.20 11.15 11.94
CA ASP A 27 11.24 10.15 12.42
C ASP A 27 10.02 9.97 11.49
N LEU A 28 9.75 10.93 10.59
CA LEU A 28 8.63 10.85 9.64
C LEU A 28 8.93 9.83 8.54
N LYS A 29 8.07 8.80 8.46
CA LYS A 29 8.19 7.72 7.48
C LYS A 29 7.54 8.07 6.14
N LEU A 30 8.27 7.81 5.06
CA LEU A 30 7.82 8.02 3.68
C LEU A 30 7.38 6.70 3.05
N LEU A 31 6.07 6.58 2.83
CA LEU A 31 5.42 5.38 2.32
C LEU A 31 5.01 5.60 0.86
N PHE A 32 5.54 4.80 -0.08
CA PHE A 32 5.33 5.01 -1.51
C PHE A 32 4.53 3.90 -2.19
N ASN A 33 3.47 4.30 -2.90
CA ASN A 33 2.75 3.46 -3.86
C ASN A 33 3.65 3.15 -5.08
N ILE A 34 3.88 1.87 -5.35
CA ILE A 34 4.66 1.41 -6.52
C ILE A 34 3.77 1.00 -7.70
N ASN A 35 2.49 0.77 -7.41
CA ASN A 35 1.36 0.81 -8.32
C ASN A 35 0.23 1.60 -7.63
N ALA A 36 -0.78 2.03 -8.38
CA ALA A 36 -1.77 2.97 -7.88
C ALA A 36 -3.20 2.47 -8.10
N GLU A 37 -4.06 2.77 -7.14
CA GLU A 37 -5.51 2.66 -7.30
C GLU A 37 -6.00 3.70 -8.32
N PHE A 38 -6.95 3.34 -9.19
CA PHE A 38 -7.51 4.19 -10.25
C PHE A 38 -6.51 4.67 -11.32
N ALA A 39 -5.28 4.16 -11.31
CA ALA A 39 -4.26 4.56 -12.27
C ALA A 39 -3.44 3.38 -12.78
N PHE A 40 -2.93 3.50 -14.00
CA PHE A 40 -2.10 2.50 -14.64
C PHE A 40 -0.66 3.01 -14.77
N PRO A 41 0.37 2.20 -14.45
CA PRO A 41 1.76 2.61 -14.64
C PRO A 41 2.06 2.77 -16.13
N LEU A 42 2.56 3.95 -16.54
CA LEU A 42 3.11 4.13 -17.89
C LEU A 42 4.51 3.50 -18.04
N ASP A 43 5.04 3.01 -16.93
CA ASP A 43 6.30 2.30 -16.83
C ASP A 43 6.07 0.79 -16.99
N GLY A 44 6.67 0.19 -18.02
CA GLY A 44 6.58 -1.23 -18.31
C GLY A 44 7.44 -2.14 -17.43
N ARG A 45 8.23 -1.58 -16.50
CA ARG A 45 9.06 -2.39 -15.59
C ARG A 45 8.19 -3.27 -14.68
N PRO A 46 8.62 -4.52 -14.43
CA PRO A 46 7.98 -5.39 -13.44
C PRO A 46 7.86 -4.69 -12.08
N ILE A 47 6.78 -4.98 -11.34
CA ILE A 47 6.50 -4.32 -10.04
C ILE A 47 7.65 -4.50 -9.05
N ALA A 48 8.31 -5.66 -9.05
CA ALA A 48 9.51 -5.95 -8.29
C ALA A 48 10.65 -4.93 -8.54
N LEU A 49 10.89 -4.56 -9.81
CA LEU A 49 11.93 -3.59 -10.16
C LEU A 49 11.52 -2.17 -9.78
N ARG A 50 10.23 -1.83 -9.89
CA ARG A 50 9.70 -0.56 -9.39
C ARG A 50 9.87 -0.43 -7.88
N ALA A 51 9.64 -1.49 -7.11
CA ALA A 51 9.89 -1.54 -5.68
C ALA A 51 11.36 -1.25 -5.34
N LYS A 52 12.30 -1.99 -5.95
CA LYS A 52 13.74 -1.76 -5.79
C LYS A 52 14.13 -0.33 -6.12
N SER A 53 13.61 0.22 -7.21
CA SER A 53 13.87 1.59 -7.64
C SER A 53 13.36 2.63 -6.63
N ALA A 54 12.14 2.47 -6.11
CA ALA A 54 11.56 3.39 -5.14
C ALA A 54 12.36 3.42 -3.83
N ILE A 55 12.81 2.26 -3.37
CA ILE A 55 13.64 2.13 -2.17
C ILE A 55 15.01 2.76 -2.40
N PHE A 56 15.72 2.34 -3.45
CA PHE A 56 17.10 2.74 -3.68
C PHE A 56 17.21 4.21 -4.10
N SER A 57 16.40 4.65 -5.07
CA SER A 57 16.53 5.98 -5.67
C SER A 57 15.70 7.04 -4.96
N SER A 58 14.59 6.67 -4.32
CA SER A 58 13.67 7.62 -3.70
C SER A 58 13.59 7.47 -2.18
N LEU A 59 14.37 6.55 -1.58
CA LEU A 59 14.50 6.37 -0.14
C LEU A 59 13.16 6.10 0.56
N ALA A 60 12.32 5.29 -0.07
CA ALA A 60 11.06 4.84 0.54
C ALA A 60 11.32 4.08 1.85
N ASP A 61 10.69 4.51 2.94
CA ASP A 61 10.71 3.79 4.22
C ASP A 61 9.78 2.56 4.20
N ALA A 62 8.78 2.55 3.31
CA ALA A 62 7.95 1.39 3.01
C ALA A 62 7.40 1.49 1.58
N VAL A 63 7.11 0.34 0.97
CA VAL A 63 6.45 0.27 -0.35
C VAL A 63 5.03 -0.27 -0.22
N LEU A 64 4.14 0.25 -1.06
CA LEU A 64 2.72 -0.06 -1.03
C LEU A 64 2.30 -0.71 -2.33
N VAL A 65 1.71 -1.90 -2.23
CA VAL A 65 1.15 -2.66 -3.33
C VAL A 65 -0.37 -2.52 -3.28
N SER A 66 -0.91 -1.77 -4.23
CA SER A 66 -2.32 -1.39 -4.28
C SER A 66 -3.16 -2.36 -5.11
N GLY A 67 -4.40 -2.59 -4.71
CA GLY A 67 -5.45 -3.04 -5.61
C GLY A 67 -5.77 -2.00 -6.69
N PRO A 68 -6.31 -2.41 -7.87
CA PRO A 68 -6.55 -1.49 -8.98
C PRO A 68 -7.72 -0.51 -8.73
N ILE A 69 -8.66 -0.88 -7.85
CA ILE A 69 -9.86 -0.11 -7.51
C ILE A 69 -10.37 -0.52 -6.13
N THR A 70 -11.11 0.36 -5.46
CA THR A 70 -11.66 0.12 -4.13
C THR A 70 -12.42 -1.20 -4.06
N GLY A 71 -12.12 -1.99 -3.03
CA GLY A 71 -12.74 -3.30 -2.79
C GLY A 71 -12.16 -4.46 -3.62
N ARG A 72 -11.26 -4.20 -4.58
CA ARG A 72 -10.52 -5.26 -5.28
C ARG A 72 -9.09 -5.32 -4.75
N PRO A 73 -8.66 -6.45 -4.14
CA PRO A 73 -7.32 -6.57 -3.56
C PRO A 73 -6.23 -6.52 -4.64
N ALA A 74 -5.01 -6.18 -4.21
CA ALA A 74 -3.81 -6.44 -5.00
C ALA A 74 -3.70 -7.93 -5.34
N ALA A 75 -3.13 -8.25 -6.50
CA ALA A 75 -2.85 -9.64 -6.84
C ALA A 75 -1.79 -10.20 -5.88
N LEU A 76 -2.04 -11.39 -5.32
CA LEU A 76 -1.06 -12.05 -4.44
C LEU A 76 0.28 -12.29 -5.16
N SER A 77 0.26 -12.53 -6.47
CA SER A 77 1.47 -12.65 -7.29
C SER A 77 2.30 -11.38 -7.32
N ASP A 78 1.67 -10.20 -7.30
CA ASP A 78 2.39 -8.92 -7.25
C ASP A 78 3.05 -8.73 -5.88
N LEU A 79 2.33 -9.05 -4.81
CA LEU A 79 2.88 -9.04 -3.44
C LEU A 79 4.06 -10.00 -3.31
N GLN A 80 3.92 -11.22 -3.81
CA GLN A 80 4.97 -12.23 -3.80
C GLN A 80 6.20 -11.75 -4.57
N ALA A 81 6.03 -11.24 -5.80
CA ALA A 81 7.13 -10.73 -6.61
C ALA A 81 7.89 -9.58 -5.92
N VAL A 82 7.18 -8.72 -5.19
CA VAL A 82 7.79 -7.63 -4.41
C VAL A 82 8.53 -8.19 -3.18
N ARG A 83 7.92 -9.13 -2.45
CA ARG A 83 8.51 -9.79 -1.26
C ARG A 83 9.81 -10.53 -1.59
N GLU A 84 9.87 -11.19 -2.74
CA GLU A 84 11.07 -11.87 -3.24
C GLU A 84 12.17 -10.88 -3.66
N ALA A 85 11.78 -9.69 -4.12
CA ALA A 85 12.69 -8.66 -4.60
C ALA A 85 13.24 -7.74 -3.50
N VAL A 86 12.52 -7.58 -2.39
CA VAL A 86 12.81 -6.62 -1.33
C VAL A 86 12.80 -7.34 0.02
N SER A 87 13.94 -7.40 0.72
CA SER A 87 14.08 -8.08 2.02
C SER A 87 13.97 -7.14 3.23
N GLU A 88 14.52 -5.93 3.14
CA GLU A 88 14.79 -5.08 4.32
C GLU A 88 13.76 -3.97 4.57
N VAL A 89 12.95 -3.64 3.55
CA VAL A 89 11.97 -2.55 3.64
C VAL A 89 10.56 -3.14 3.79
N PRO A 90 9.76 -2.65 4.75
CA PRO A 90 8.39 -3.12 4.94
C PRO A 90 7.52 -2.97 3.68
N ILE A 91 6.75 -4.02 3.39
CA ILE A 91 5.80 -4.07 2.28
C ILE A 91 4.40 -3.98 2.86
N PHE A 92 3.62 -3.02 2.38
CA PHE A 92 2.23 -2.86 2.77
C PHE A 92 1.33 -3.22 1.59
N ALA A 93 0.26 -3.96 1.87
CA ALA A 93 -0.82 -4.13 0.90
C ALA A 93 -1.94 -3.12 1.20
N ASN A 94 -2.43 -2.44 0.19
CA ASN A 94 -3.54 -1.50 0.36
C ASN A 94 -4.59 -1.70 -0.71
N THR A 95 -5.78 -1.15 -0.46
CA THR A 95 -6.94 -1.21 -1.36
C THR A 95 -7.45 -2.64 -1.58
N GLY A 96 -8.64 -2.93 -1.05
CA GLY A 96 -9.33 -4.22 -1.25
C GLY A 96 -8.95 -5.34 -0.28
N VAL A 97 -8.08 -5.10 0.70
CA VAL A 97 -7.88 -6.02 1.83
C VAL A 97 -9.12 -6.00 2.74
N ASN A 98 -9.55 -7.17 3.20
CA ASN A 98 -10.70 -7.39 4.06
C ASN A 98 -10.47 -8.64 4.96
N ILE A 99 -11.43 -8.95 5.83
CA ILE A 99 -11.31 -10.09 6.76
C ILE A 99 -11.12 -11.45 6.07
N ASP A 100 -11.64 -11.61 4.84
CA ASP A 100 -11.62 -12.88 4.13
C ASP A 100 -10.26 -13.16 3.46
N ASN A 101 -9.50 -12.11 3.13
CA ASN A 101 -8.20 -12.24 2.45
C ASN A 101 -6.98 -11.80 3.29
N VAL A 102 -7.18 -11.21 4.47
CA VAL A 102 -6.09 -10.66 5.29
C VAL A 102 -5.03 -11.71 5.66
N ARG A 103 -5.43 -12.97 5.85
CA ARG A 103 -4.50 -14.05 6.18
C ARG A 103 -3.47 -14.28 5.09
N ASP A 104 -3.91 -14.39 3.84
CA ASP A 104 -3.04 -14.61 2.70
C ASP A 104 -2.19 -13.37 2.42
N VAL A 105 -2.79 -12.19 2.51
CA VAL A 105 -2.09 -10.92 2.32
C VAL A 105 -0.97 -10.75 3.36
N LEU A 106 -1.24 -10.97 4.65
CA LEU A 106 -0.26 -10.82 5.73
C LEU A 106 0.78 -11.95 5.79
N SER A 107 0.63 -13.03 5.00
CA SER A 107 1.72 -13.99 4.77
C SER A 107 2.82 -13.45 3.85
N LEU A 108 2.52 -12.41 3.06
CA LEU A 108 3.43 -11.80 2.08
C LEU A 108 3.77 -10.33 2.37
N ALA A 109 2.89 -9.60 3.06
CA ALA A 109 3.04 -8.20 3.41
C ALA A 109 3.30 -8.01 4.90
N ASP A 110 4.08 -7.00 5.27
CA ASP A 110 4.37 -6.62 6.66
C ASP A 110 3.26 -5.78 7.29
N GLY A 111 2.35 -5.21 6.49
CA GLY A 111 1.20 -4.44 6.98
C GLY A 111 0.11 -4.25 5.93
N VAL A 112 -1.02 -3.70 6.36
CA VAL A 112 -2.16 -3.42 5.47
C VAL A 112 -2.78 -2.06 5.74
N VAL A 113 -3.26 -1.38 4.69
CA VAL A 113 -4.02 -0.14 4.80
C VAL A 113 -5.44 -0.36 4.29
N ILE A 114 -6.42 -0.21 5.18
CA ILE A 114 -7.81 -0.61 4.94
C ILE A 114 -8.77 0.52 5.31
N GLY A 115 -9.68 0.83 4.38
CA GLY A 115 -10.77 1.79 4.59
C GLY A 115 -12.14 1.11 4.59
N THR A 116 -12.65 0.82 3.39
CA THR A 116 -14.03 0.42 3.12
C THR A 116 -14.53 -0.77 3.94
N HIS A 117 -13.69 -1.77 4.25
CA HIS A 117 -14.08 -2.91 5.08
C HIS A 117 -14.58 -2.50 6.48
N PHE A 118 -13.96 -1.47 7.07
CA PHE A 118 -14.32 -0.97 8.40
C PHE A 118 -15.53 -0.04 8.41
N LYS A 119 -16.08 0.30 7.23
CA LYS A 119 -17.22 1.20 7.12
C LYS A 119 -18.53 0.47 7.34
N VAL A 120 -19.54 1.14 7.89
CA VAL A 120 -20.91 0.60 7.97
C VAL A 120 -21.36 0.19 6.56
N ASP A 121 -21.87 -1.04 6.45
CA ASP A 121 -22.29 -1.70 5.20
C ASP A 121 -21.20 -1.79 4.11
N GLY A 122 -19.93 -1.53 4.43
CA GLY A 122 -18.87 -1.48 3.44
C GLY A 122 -19.00 -0.31 2.46
N ASN A 123 -19.69 0.77 2.84
CA ASN A 123 -19.77 1.98 2.01
C ASN A 123 -18.70 2.99 2.45
N THR A 124 -17.79 3.36 1.54
CA THR A 124 -16.67 4.29 1.79
C THR A 124 -17.11 5.59 2.48
N TRP A 125 -18.30 6.09 2.17
CA TRP A 125 -18.82 7.36 2.68
C TRP A 125 -19.44 7.27 4.08
N ASN A 126 -19.66 6.07 4.60
CA ASN A 126 -20.24 5.88 5.92
C ASN A 126 -19.21 6.10 7.05
N PRO A 127 -19.66 6.17 8.31
CA PRO A 127 -18.76 6.10 9.47
C PRO A 127 -18.04 4.75 9.56
N VAL A 128 -16.95 4.72 10.33
CA VAL A 128 -16.31 3.46 10.73
C VAL A 128 -17.20 2.76 11.75
N ASP A 129 -17.39 1.45 11.59
CA ASP A 129 -18.05 0.56 12.52
C ASP A 129 -17.01 -0.10 13.46
N PRO A 130 -16.99 0.25 14.76
CA PRO A 130 -16.03 -0.31 15.72
C PRO A 130 -16.12 -1.84 15.85
N ALA A 131 -17.31 -2.43 15.67
CA ALA A 131 -17.48 -3.87 15.77
C ALA A 131 -16.84 -4.59 14.57
N ARG A 132 -16.90 -4.00 13.36
CA ARG A 132 -16.17 -4.50 12.18
C ARG A 132 -14.67 -4.44 12.40
N ALA A 133 -14.15 -3.30 12.88
CA ALA A 133 -12.74 -3.15 13.19
C ALA A 133 -12.27 -4.15 14.25
N LYS A 134 -13.06 -4.35 15.32
CA LYS A 134 -12.75 -5.35 16.35
C LYS A 134 -12.66 -6.76 15.78
N ARG A 135 -13.66 -7.21 15.02
CA ARG A 135 -13.67 -8.56 14.42
C ARG A 135 -12.47 -8.79 13.51
N PHE A 136 -12.08 -7.78 12.73
CA PHE A 136 -10.89 -7.86 11.90
C PHE A 136 -9.62 -8.01 12.75
N MET A 137 -9.47 -7.21 13.80
CA MET A 137 -8.31 -7.32 14.69
C MET A 137 -8.28 -8.63 15.49
N ASP A 138 -9.43 -9.19 15.85
CA ASP A 138 -9.51 -10.53 16.46
C ASP A 138 -8.87 -11.59 15.53
N VAL A 139 -9.03 -11.46 14.20
CA VAL A 139 -8.33 -12.32 13.22
C VAL A 139 -6.85 -11.98 13.12
N VAL A 140 -6.48 -10.70 12.97
CA VAL A 140 -5.08 -10.28 12.80
C VAL A 140 -4.20 -10.68 13.99
N ASN A 141 -4.72 -10.55 15.22
CA ASN A 141 -4.02 -10.96 16.44
C ASN A 141 -3.77 -12.48 16.53
N THR A 142 -4.40 -13.30 15.67
CA THR A 142 -4.10 -14.75 15.57
C THR A 142 -2.95 -15.05 14.60
N LEU A 143 -2.53 -14.05 13.82
CA LEU A 143 -1.50 -14.18 12.79
C LEU A 143 -0.13 -13.71 13.29
N ARG A 144 -0.09 -12.84 14.31
CA ARG A 144 1.07 -12.07 14.75
C ARG A 144 0.98 -11.75 16.23
#